data_AF-A0A9E1HJ40-F1
#
_entry.id   AF-A0A9E1HJ40-F1
#
_cell.length_a   1.000
_cell.length_b   1.000
_cell.length_c   1.000
_cell.angle_alpha   90.00
_cell.angle_beta   90.00
_cell.angle_gamma   90.00
#
_symmetry.space_group_name_H-M   'P 1'
#
loop_
_entity.id
_entity.type
_entity.pdbx_description
1 polymer ?
#
loop_
_entity_poly.entity_id
_entity_poly.type
_entity_poly.pdbx_seq_one_letter_code
_entity_poly.pdbx_strand_id
1 'polypeptide(L)'
;MRKVTKRGFHPEVRKYYLLGVVSIFIIMVLGIGYAILTQNLNISGTANISSSWDILFTSVTEGTLTDSKTISKNITDGTSLTLNVELNQPGASATYNVTVANRGSLDASLASITDVEEGNQKNPTAIKYRVESISVGDSLLA
;
A
#
# COMPACT_ATOMS: atom_id res chain seq x y z
N MET A 1 15.74 60.05 -73.27
CA MET A 1 15.81 60.12 -71.79
C MET A 1 14.39 60.00 -71.24
N ARG A 2 14.07 58.97 -70.44
CA ARG A 2 12.73 58.77 -69.85
C ARG A 2 12.72 59.27 -68.40
N LYS A 3 11.89 60.26 -68.10
CA LYS A 3 11.73 60.77 -66.72
C LYS A 3 11.01 59.73 -65.87
N VAL A 4 11.64 59.30 -64.78
CA VAL A 4 11.03 58.42 -63.78
C VAL A 4 10.40 59.31 -62.70
N THR A 5 9.07 59.34 -62.67
CA THR A 5 8.30 60.04 -61.63
C THR A 5 8.12 59.11 -60.43
N LYS A 6 8.68 59.47 -59.27
CA LYS A 6 8.47 58.72 -58.02
C LYS A 6 7.04 58.97 -57.53
N ARG A 7 6.21 57.92 -57.51
CA ARG A 7 4.87 57.97 -56.89
C ARG A 7 5.03 58.03 -55.36
N GLY A 8 4.66 59.17 -54.77
CA GLY A 8 4.54 59.32 -53.33
C GLY A 8 3.37 58.48 -52.81
N PHE A 9 3.59 57.79 -51.69
CA PHE A 9 2.61 56.91 -51.06
C PHE A 9 1.51 57.76 -50.38
N HIS A 10 0.24 57.54 -50.74
CA HIS A 10 -0.90 58.36 -50.29
C HIS A 10 -1.10 58.29 -48.75
N PRO A 11 -1.48 59.39 -48.09
CA PRO A 11 -1.56 59.44 -46.62
C PRO A 11 -2.61 58.50 -46.01
N GLU A 12 -3.69 58.17 -46.73
CA GLU A 12 -4.72 57.26 -46.23
C GLU A 12 -4.23 55.81 -46.13
N VAL A 13 -3.43 55.34 -47.10
CA VAL A 13 -2.83 53.98 -47.03
C VAL A 13 -1.78 53.87 -45.91
N ARG A 14 -1.17 54.98 -45.47
CA ARG A 14 -0.26 55.01 -44.32
C ARG A 14 -0.99 54.75 -43.00
N LYS A 15 -2.23 55.25 -42.86
CA LYS A 15 -3.05 55.03 -41.65
C LYS A 15 -3.44 53.56 -41.50
N TYR A 16 -3.90 52.92 -42.58
CA TYR A 16 -4.25 51.49 -42.57
C TYR A 16 -3.00 50.61 -42.36
N TYR A 17 -1.86 50.98 -42.93
CA TYR A 17 -0.60 50.30 -42.67
C TYR A 17 -0.20 50.40 -41.20
N LEU A 18 -0.30 51.60 -40.61
CA LEU A 18 0.01 51.83 -39.19
C LEU A 18 -0.95 51.07 -38.27
N LEU A 19 -2.24 51.01 -38.61
CA LEU A 19 -3.24 50.20 -37.90
C LEU A 19 -2.89 48.70 -37.95
N GLY A 20 -2.47 48.19 -39.11
CA GLY A 20 -2.04 46.80 -39.28
C GLY A 20 -0.82 46.46 -38.42
N VAL A 21 0.18 47.34 -38.39
CA VAL A 21 1.38 47.17 -37.55
C VAL A 21 1.02 47.13 -36.06
N VAL A 22 0.13 48.02 -35.60
CA VAL A 22 -0.32 48.04 -34.20
C VAL A 22 -1.09 46.76 -33.85
N SER A 23 -1.97 46.29 -34.73
CA SER A 23 -2.74 45.06 -34.50
C SER A 23 -1.84 43.83 -34.38
N ILE A 24 -0.79 43.74 -35.21
CA ILE A 24 0.19 42.65 -35.17
C ILE A 24 0.97 42.68 -33.84
N PHE A 25 1.34 43.87 -33.39
CA PHE A 25 2.07 44.05 -32.13
C PHE A 25 1.25 43.55 -30.92
N ILE A 26 -0.05 43.85 -30.87
CA ILE A 26 -0.94 43.40 -29.80
C ILE A 26 -1.02 41.87 -29.74
N ILE A 27 -1.17 41.22 -30.90
CA ILE A 27 -1.27 39.75 -30.98
C ILE A 27 0.04 39.08 -30.50
N MET A 28 1.20 39.67 -30.82
CA MET A 28 2.49 39.15 -30.32
C MET A 28 2.59 39.22 -28.80
N VAL A 29 2.20 40.35 -28.19
CA VAL A 29 2.26 40.54 -26.72
C VAL A 29 1.32 39.56 -26.01
N LEU A 30 0.11 39.33 -26.56
CA LEU A 30 -0.84 38.36 -26.03
C LEU A 30 -0.30 36.92 -26.11
N GLY A 31 0.36 36.55 -27.21
CA GLY A 31 0.99 35.23 -27.37
C GLY A 31 2.08 34.97 -26.33
N ILE A 32 2.93 35.98 -26.07
CA ILE A 32 3.99 35.90 -25.04
C ILE A 32 3.37 35.79 -23.64
N GLY A 33 2.35 36.59 -23.34
CA GLY A 33 1.64 36.53 -22.05
C GLY A 33 0.97 35.18 -21.81
N TYR A 34 0.36 34.58 -22.85
CA TYR A 34 -0.26 33.26 -22.76
C TYR A 34 0.76 32.15 -22.53
N ALA A 35 1.95 32.22 -23.15
CA ALA A 35 3.02 31.25 -22.91
C ALA A 35 3.58 31.33 -21.48
N ILE A 36 3.67 32.54 -20.90
CA ILE A 36 4.12 32.75 -19.52
C ILE A 36 3.07 32.32 -18.50
N LEU A 37 1.78 32.50 -18.80
CA LEU A 37 0.67 32.10 -17.93
C LEU A 37 0.38 30.60 -18.06
N THR A 38 0.58 30.01 -19.24
CA THR A 38 0.49 28.56 -19.49
C THR A 38 1.76 27.90 -19.00
N GLN A 39 1.95 27.91 -17.68
CA GLN A 39 2.97 27.09 -17.04
C GLN A 39 2.43 25.68 -16.92
N ASN A 40 3.11 24.71 -17.54
CA ASN A 40 2.83 23.31 -17.30
C ASN A 40 3.28 23.00 -15.86
N LEU A 41 2.33 22.90 -14.93
CA LEU A 41 2.63 22.62 -13.53
C LEU A 41 3.05 21.14 -13.41
N ASN A 42 4.31 20.84 -13.68
CA ASN A 42 4.88 19.51 -13.49
C ASN A 42 5.13 19.29 -12.01
N ILE A 43 4.12 18.78 -11.29
CA ILE A 43 4.25 18.41 -9.89
C ILE A 43 5.02 17.09 -9.82
N SER A 44 6.35 17.16 -9.77
CA SER A 44 7.20 16.04 -9.39
C SER A 44 7.28 15.98 -7.87
N GLY A 45 6.20 15.54 -7.23
CA GLY A 45 6.16 15.28 -5.80
C GLY A 45 6.50 13.82 -5.52
N THR A 46 7.55 13.57 -4.73
CA THR A 46 7.80 12.23 -4.19
C THR A 46 6.95 12.07 -2.93
N ALA A 47 5.85 11.31 -3.02
CA ALA A 47 5.09 10.92 -1.84
C ALA A 47 5.89 9.84 -1.08
N ASN A 48 6.46 10.20 0.08
CA ASN A 48 7.07 9.23 0.97
C ASN A 48 5.95 8.57 1.82
N ILE A 49 5.55 7.37 1.45
CA ILE A 49 4.61 6.55 2.25
C ILE A 49 5.45 5.71 3.21
N SER A 50 5.38 6.01 4.50
CA SER A 50 6.06 5.26 5.56
C SER A 50 5.11 4.30 6.28
N SER A 51 4.44 3.44 5.52
CA SER A 51 3.57 2.40 6.06
C SER A 51 4.36 1.10 6.29
N SER A 52 4.19 0.46 7.44
CA SER A 52 4.83 -0.81 7.79
C SER A 52 3.80 -1.89 8.05
N TRP A 53 4.12 -3.11 7.62
CA TRP A 53 3.36 -4.31 7.91
C TRP A 53 4.16 -5.17 8.90
N ASP A 54 3.59 -5.46 10.07
CA ASP A 54 4.23 -6.30 11.09
C ASP A 54 3.16 -7.00 11.96
N ILE A 55 2.70 -8.17 11.52
CA ILE A 55 1.76 -9.01 12.29
C ILE A 55 2.51 -10.25 12.78
N LEU A 56 2.51 -10.49 14.09
CA LEU A 56 3.23 -11.62 14.68
C LEU A 56 2.56 -12.19 15.94
N PHE A 57 2.85 -13.44 16.23
CA PHE A 57 2.60 -14.10 17.50
C PHE A 57 3.55 -13.54 18.56
N THR A 58 2.98 -12.93 19.60
CA THR A 58 3.77 -12.30 20.68
C THR A 58 3.95 -13.19 21.89
N SER A 59 3.00 -14.09 22.13
CA SER A 59 3.06 -15.00 23.28
C SER A 59 2.31 -16.29 23.04
N VAL A 60 2.83 -17.38 23.60
CA VAL A 60 2.18 -18.68 23.63
C VAL A 60 2.25 -19.19 25.06
N THR A 61 1.09 -19.37 25.68
CA THR A 61 0.97 -19.86 27.06
C THR A 61 0.24 -21.19 27.08
N GLU A 62 0.63 -22.05 28.01
CA GLU A 62 -0.05 -23.32 28.25
C GLU A 62 -1.30 -23.06 29.08
N GLY A 63 -2.43 -23.57 28.60
CA GLY A 63 -3.68 -23.60 29.34
C GLY A 63 -3.83 -24.92 30.06
N THR A 64 -4.98 -25.56 29.91
CA THR A 64 -5.27 -26.85 30.52
C THR A 64 -4.57 -27.98 29.79
N LEU A 65 -3.83 -28.80 30.54
CA LEU A 65 -3.25 -30.07 30.10
C LEU A 65 -3.98 -31.19 30.85
N THR A 66 -4.51 -32.17 30.13
CA THR A 66 -5.17 -33.37 30.68
C THR A 66 -4.46 -34.58 30.13
N ASP A 67 -3.72 -35.27 31.00
CA ASP A 67 -2.90 -36.45 30.68
C ASP A 67 -1.98 -36.25 29.47
N SER A 68 -1.48 -35.02 29.34
CA SER A 68 -0.63 -34.56 28.27
C SER A 68 0.55 -33.76 28.82
N LYS A 69 1.67 -33.75 28.11
CA LYS A 69 2.86 -32.98 28.46
C LYS A 69 3.38 -32.20 27.26
N THR A 70 3.55 -30.89 27.42
CA THR A 70 4.23 -30.08 26.41
C THR A 70 5.72 -30.39 26.40
N ILE A 71 6.25 -30.82 25.26
CA ILE A 71 7.69 -31.03 25.04
C ILE A 71 8.34 -29.71 24.60
N SER A 72 7.73 -29.03 23.64
CA SER A 72 8.21 -27.73 23.16
C SER A 72 7.11 -26.87 22.56
N LYS A 73 7.33 -25.55 22.61
CA LYS A 73 6.52 -24.53 21.96
C LYS A 73 7.47 -23.52 21.33
N ASN A 74 7.39 -23.33 20.02
CA ASN A 74 8.30 -22.44 19.32
C ASN A 74 7.56 -21.60 18.28
N ILE A 75 7.70 -20.29 18.36
CA ILE A 75 7.28 -19.36 17.31
C ILE A 75 8.43 -19.24 16.32
N THR A 76 8.16 -19.47 15.04
CA THR A 76 9.11 -19.32 13.94
C THR A 76 8.56 -18.27 12.97
N ASP A 77 9.43 -17.45 12.39
CA ASP A 77 9.07 -16.42 11.40
C ASP A 77 7.96 -15.45 11.84
N GLY A 78 7.74 -15.33 13.16
CA GLY A 78 6.71 -14.50 13.77
C GLY A 78 5.27 -14.98 13.56
N THR A 79 4.97 -15.76 12.53
CA THR A 79 3.59 -16.14 12.14
C THR A 79 3.37 -17.65 12.08
N SER A 80 4.40 -18.45 12.39
CA SER A 80 4.32 -19.90 12.46
C SER A 80 4.52 -20.35 13.90
N LEU A 81 3.66 -21.24 14.41
CA LEU A 81 3.76 -21.81 15.75
C LEU A 81 3.82 -23.33 15.67
N THR A 82 4.91 -23.89 16.18
CA THR A 82 5.07 -25.34 16.33
C THR A 82 4.87 -25.75 17.78
N LEU A 83 3.93 -26.67 18.01
CA LEU A 83 3.64 -27.25 19.31
C LEU A 83 3.98 -28.74 19.28
N ASN A 84 4.85 -29.18 20.19
CA ASN A 84 5.17 -30.59 20.39
C ASN A 84 4.61 -31.04 21.73
N VAL A 85 3.69 -32.00 21.69
CA VAL A 85 2.90 -32.44 22.84
C VAL A 85 2.88 -33.95 22.89
N GLU A 86 3.18 -34.49 24.05
CA GLU A 86 3.00 -35.90 24.37
C GLU A 86 1.60 -36.10 24.94
N LEU A 87 0.80 -37.00 24.34
CA LEU A 87 -0.53 -37.37 24.81
C LEU A 87 -0.47 -38.80 25.36
N ASN A 88 -0.56 -38.96 26.68
CA ASN A 88 -0.16 -40.20 27.34
C ASN A 88 -1.24 -41.29 27.30
N GLN A 89 -2.50 -40.90 27.08
CA GLN A 89 -3.63 -41.84 27.03
C GLN A 89 -4.76 -41.36 26.09
N PRO A 90 -5.65 -42.27 25.64
CA PRO A 90 -6.84 -41.88 24.88
C PRO A 90 -7.70 -40.90 25.66
N GLY A 91 -8.09 -39.79 25.02
CA GLY A 91 -8.84 -38.70 25.65
C GLY A 91 -7.98 -37.61 26.30
N ALA A 92 -6.64 -37.75 26.27
CA ALA A 92 -5.73 -36.67 26.66
C ALA A 92 -5.93 -35.44 25.77
N SER A 93 -5.77 -34.24 26.34
CA SER A 93 -5.95 -32.97 25.64
C SER A 93 -5.01 -31.89 26.15
N ALA A 94 -4.57 -31.01 25.27
CA ALA A 94 -3.71 -29.89 25.60
C ALA A 94 -4.26 -28.60 24.97
N THR A 95 -4.40 -27.56 25.78
CA THR A 95 -4.90 -26.25 25.36
C THR A 95 -3.78 -25.22 25.41
N TYR A 96 -3.72 -24.35 24.40
CA TYR A 96 -2.72 -23.28 24.29
C TYR A 96 -3.40 -21.94 23.99
N ASN A 97 -2.99 -20.89 24.69
CA ASN A 97 -3.41 -19.52 24.37
C ASN A 97 -2.31 -18.83 23.58
N VAL A 98 -2.62 -18.44 22.35
CA VAL A 98 -1.71 -17.77 21.41
C VAL A 98 -2.20 -16.35 21.21
N THR A 99 -1.30 -15.38 21.42
CA THR A 99 -1.62 -13.95 21.22
C THR A 99 -1.02 -13.49 19.90
N VAL A 100 -1.86 -12.94 19.03
CA VAL A 100 -1.46 -12.27 17.79
C VAL A 100 -1.48 -10.76 18.03
N ALA A 101 -0.45 -10.04 17.59
CA ALA A 101 -0.42 -8.58 17.67
C ALA A 101 -0.06 -7.95 16.33
N ASN A 102 -0.67 -6.80 16.05
CA ASN A 102 -0.23 -5.89 15.01
C ASN A 102 0.74 -4.87 15.62
N ARG A 103 1.95 -4.81 15.06
CA ARG A 103 3.00 -3.85 15.38
C ARG A 103 3.35 -2.97 14.17
N GLY A 104 2.62 -3.13 13.07
CA GLY A 104 2.72 -2.30 11.89
C GLY A 104 2.06 -0.94 12.11
N SER A 105 2.01 -0.13 11.06
CA SER A 105 1.26 1.14 11.04
C SER A 105 -0.01 1.07 10.20
N LEU A 106 -0.37 -0.12 9.73
CA LEU A 106 -1.55 -0.38 8.93
C LEU A 106 -2.48 -1.32 9.68
N ASP A 107 -3.78 -1.01 9.67
CA ASP A 107 -4.81 -1.93 10.14
C ASP A 107 -4.82 -3.21 9.28
N ALA A 108 -4.98 -4.35 9.94
CA ALA A 108 -4.96 -5.65 9.31
C ALA A 108 -6.25 -6.42 9.61
N SER A 109 -6.53 -7.45 8.81
CA SER A 109 -7.62 -8.39 9.04
C SER A 109 -7.08 -9.81 8.91
N LEU A 110 -7.50 -10.72 9.79
CA LEU A 110 -7.09 -12.12 9.71
C LEU A 110 -7.67 -12.74 8.44
N ALA A 111 -6.82 -13.13 7.49
CA ALA A 111 -7.25 -13.70 6.22
C ALA A 111 -7.56 -15.20 6.32
N SER A 112 -6.72 -15.96 7.01
CA SER A 112 -6.86 -17.42 7.17
C SER A 112 -5.94 -17.93 8.27
N ILE A 113 -6.29 -19.08 8.84
CA ILE A 113 -5.39 -19.92 9.64
C ILE A 113 -5.19 -21.19 8.82
N THR A 114 -4.00 -21.34 8.24
CA THR A 114 -3.61 -22.52 7.44
C THR A 114 -2.68 -23.43 8.23
N ASP A 115 -2.48 -24.65 7.72
CA ASP A 115 -1.45 -25.57 8.20
C ASP A 115 -1.53 -25.95 9.68
N VAL A 116 -2.75 -26.09 10.19
CA VAL A 116 -2.95 -27.01 11.32
C VAL A 116 -2.91 -28.45 10.77
N GLU A 117 -1.80 -28.76 10.10
CA GLU A 117 -1.42 -30.10 9.75
C GLU A 117 -0.90 -30.73 11.02
N GLU A 118 -1.73 -31.59 11.60
CA GLU A 118 -1.26 -32.48 12.64
C GLU A 118 -0.08 -33.27 12.06
N GLY A 119 1.12 -33.00 12.55
CA GLY A 119 2.36 -33.72 12.21
C GLY A 119 2.34 -35.18 12.68
N ASN A 120 1.22 -35.88 12.50
CA ASN A 120 0.96 -37.25 12.86
C ASN A 120 1.50 -38.21 11.79
N GLN A 121 2.77 -38.08 11.42
CA GLN A 121 3.46 -39.12 10.64
C GLN A 121 3.63 -40.44 11.43
N LYS A 122 3.20 -40.47 12.69
CA LYS A 122 3.18 -41.67 13.55
C LYS A 122 1.90 -41.70 14.38
N ASN A 123 1.38 -42.91 14.62
CA ASN A 123 0.15 -43.13 15.39
C ASN A 123 0.17 -42.44 16.76
N PRO A 124 -0.97 -41.88 17.22
CA PRO A 124 -2.29 -41.93 16.58
C PRO A 124 -2.56 -40.77 15.59
N THR A 125 -3.15 -41.09 14.43
CA THR A 125 -3.54 -40.14 13.37
C THR A 125 -4.87 -39.41 13.61
N ALA A 126 -5.37 -39.43 14.86
CA ALA A 126 -6.72 -39.01 15.23
C ALA A 126 -6.74 -37.79 16.16
N ILE A 127 -5.67 -37.00 16.15
CA ILE A 127 -5.69 -35.73 16.88
C ILE A 127 -6.79 -34.85 16.25
N LYS A 128 -7.33 -33.95 17.04
CA LYS A 128 -8.27 -32.93 16.59
C LYS A 128 -7.82 -31.63 17.18
N TYR A 129 -7.90 -30.56 16.40
CA TYR A 129 -7.68 -29.21 16.88
C TYR A 129 -8.96 -28.39 16.79
N ARG A 130 -9.02 -27.34 17.62
CA ARG A 130 -10.08 -26.33 17.57
C ARG A 130 -9.48 -24.97 17.90
N VAL A 131 -9.91 -23.95 17.17
CA VAL A 131 -9.63 -22.53 17.46
C VAL A 131 -10.94 -21.88 17.88
N GLU A 132 -10.96 -21.17 19.01
CA GLU A 132 -12.23 -20.76 19.65
C GLU A 132 -12.39 -19.24 19.80
N SER A 133 -11.32 -18.45 19.61
CA SER A 133 -11.31 -17.04 20.02
C SER A 133 -10.97 -16.04 18.90
N ILE A 134 -10.59 -16.51 17.73
CA ILE A 134 -10.30 -15.66 16.57
C ILE A 134 -10.86 -16.30 15.31
N SER A 135 -11.47 -15.49 14.45
CA SER A 135 -12.10 -15.90 13.20
C SER A 135 -11.52 -15.15 12.02
N VAL A 136 -11.61 -15.77 10.84
CA VAL A 136 -11.29 -15.09 9.57
C VAL A 136 -12.17 -13.84 9.45
N GLY A 137 -11.53 -12.71 9.17
CA GLY A 137 -12.17 -11.39 9.10
C GLY A 137 -12.01 -10.55 10.37
N ASP A 138 -11.47 -11.10 11.47
CA ASP A 138 -11.24 -10.31 12.68
C ASP A 138 -10.18 -9.23 12.45
N SER A 139 -10.48 -8.01 12.92
CA SER A 139 -9.62 -6.85 12.77
C SER A 139 -8.47 -6.87 13.78
N LEU A 140 -7.26 -6.70 13.27
CA LEU A 140 -6.01 -6.55 14.02
C LEU A 140 -5.55 -5.11 13.85
N LEU A 141 -6.02 -4.24 14.73
CA LEU A 141 -5.72 -2.80 14.69
C LEU A 141 -4.28 -2.52 15.14
N ALA A 142 -3.65 -1.54 14.49
CA ALA A 142 -2.29 -1.09 14.79
C ALA A 142 -2.20 -0.28 16.11
#